data_AF-A0A8S2A090-F1
#
_entry.id   AF-A0A8S2A090-F1
#
_cell.length_a   1.000
_cell.length_b   1.000
_cell.length_c   1.000
_cell.angle_alpha   90.00
_cell.angle_beta   90.00
_cell.angle_gamma   90.00
#
_symmetry.space_group_name_H-M   'P 1'
#
loop_
_entity.id
_entity.type
_entity.pdbx_description
1 polymer ?
#
loop_
_entity_poly.entity_id
_entity_poly.type
_entity_poly.pdbx_seq_one_letter_code
_entity_poly.pdbx_strand_id
1 'polypeptide(L)'
;MACHKIFLAISLMLVVSMVNAVDFSVFDNTGNSPGGRRFRDEIGSVSYGEQSLRSATDFTWRLFQQTNHSDRRDVKMITLFMENGRTPVGLIEGIADYVRLKAGYVASHWVGAGGGDRWDQGYDVTARFLDYCNDLRNGFVAELNKKMRNGYSDGYFVDLIGKDVNQLWREYKAKYGQ
;
A
#
# COMPACT_ATOMS: atom_id res chain seq x y z
N MET A 1 40.86 -50.46 25.65
CA MET A 1 40.18 -49.24 26.12
C MET A 1 40.15 -48.20 25.01
N ALA A 2 39.23 -48.38 24.06
CA ALA A 2 39.06 -47.54 22.89
C ALA A 2 37.59 -47.08 22.87
N CYS A 3 37.25 -46.05 23.66
CA CYS A 3 35.90 -45.47 23.66
C CYS A 3 35.90 -44.05 24.25
N HIS A 4 36.81 -43.20 23.77
CA HIS A 4 36.78 -41.77 24.13
C HIS A 4 37.34 -40.81 23.07
N LYS A 5 37.88 -41.32 21.95
CA LYS A 5 38.44 -40.48 20.87
C LYS A 5 37.52 -40.31 19.66
N ILE A 6 36.36 -40.96 19.63
CA ILE A 6 35.36 -40.84 18.55
C ILE A 6 34.33 -39.74 18.85
N PHE A 7 34.19 -39.30 20.12
CA PHE A 7 33.15 -38.35 20.51
C PHE A 7 33.50 -36.87 20.27
N LEU A 8 34.77 -36.53 20.00
CA LEU A 8 35.17 -35.12 19.81
C LEU A 8 35.10 -34.64 18.35
N ALA A 9 34.87 -35.53 17.38
CA ALA A 9 34.87 -35.18 15.95
C ALA A 9 33.47 -34.85 15.38
N ILE A 10 32.40 -35.00 16.18
CA ILE A 10 31.00 -34.75 15.73
C ILE A 10 30.48 -33.38 16.18
N SER A 11 31.23 -32.64 17.01
CA SER A 11 30.84 -31.28 17.43
C SER A 11 31.21 -30.17 16.42
N LEU A 12 31.76 -30.52 15.25
CA LEU A 12 32.31 -29.57 14.29
C LEU A 12 31.68 -29.73 12.89
N MET A 13 30.34 -29.75 12.78
CA MET A 13 29.63 -29.45 11.53
C MET A 13 28.10 -29.27 11.72
N LEU A 14 27.68 -28.53 12.73
CA LEU A 14 26.36 -27.88 12.72
C LEU A 14 26.53 -26.36 12.87
N VAL A 15 27.47 -25.81 12.10
CA VAL A 15 27.18 -24.52 11.47
C VAL A 15 26.32 -24.88 10.26
N VAL A 16 25.05 -25.20 10.51
CA VAL A 16 24.05 -24.86 9.51
C VAL A 16 24.11 -23.35 9.51
N SER A 17 24.89 -22.79 8.58
CA SER A 17 24.61 -21.48 8.07
C SER A 17 23.13 -21.53 7.71
N MET A 18 22.28 -21.05 8.62
CA MET A 18 20.91 -20.72 8.29
C MET A 18 21.07 -19.64 7.23
N VAL A 19 21.14 -20.05 5.97
CA VAL A 19 20.89 -19.13 4.87
C VAL A 19 19.47 -18.70 5.17
N ASN A 20 19.31 -17.47 5.66
CA ASN A 20 18.00 -16.86 5.78
C ASN A 20 17.39 -17.01 4.38
N ALA A 21 16.35 -17.85 4.26
CA ALA A 21 15.75 -18.15 2.96
C ALA A 21 15.13 -16.88 2.33
N VAL A 22 14.92 -15.85 3.14
CA VAL A 22 14.50 -14.51 2.76
C VAL A 22 15.14 -13.53 3.75
N ASP A 23 15.78 -12.48 3.26
CA ASP A 23 16.19 -11.35 4.07
C ASP A 23 15.01 -10.39 4.28
N PHE A 24 14.97 -9.77 5.45
CA PHE A 24 13.91 -8.83 5.81
C PHE A 24 14.52 -7.47 6.10
N SER A 25 13.84 -6.41 5.66
CA SER A 25 14.23 -5.05 5.99
C SER A 25 12.99 -4.21 6.28
N VAL A 26 13.09 -3.35 7.28
CA VAL A 26 12.04 -2.39 7.61
C VAL A 26 12.63 -0.99 7.56
N PHE A 27 12.05 -0.13 6.72
CA PHE A 27 12.40 1.28 6.64
C PHE A 27 11.31 2.11 7.29
N ASP A 28 11.69 2.91 8.29
CA ASP A 28 10.78 3.84 8.95
C ASP A 28 11.06 5.28 8.53
N ASN A 29 10.28 5.76 7.54
CA ASN A 29 10.34 7.13 7.03
C ASN A 29 9.27 8.04 7.67
N THR A 30 8.64 7.61 8.76
CA THR A 30 7.52 8.32 9.39
C THR A 30 7.94 9.53 10.23
N GLY A 31 9.24 9.74 10.46
CA GLY A 31 9.75 10.85 11.26
C GLY A 31 8.99 10.98 12.59
N ASN A 32 8.59 12.20 12.97
CA ASN A 32 7.87 12.45 14.23
C ASN A 32 6.33 12.42 14.09
N SER A 33 5.78 11.65 13.15
CA SER A 33 4.32 11.52 13.06
C SER A 33 3.76 10.77 14.28
N PRO A 34 2.48 10.98 14.64
CA PRO A 34 1.85 10.23 15.72
C PRO A 34 1.95 8.71 15.50
N GLY A 35 1.68 8.24 14.28
CA GLY A 35 1.80 6.83 13.92
C GLY A 35 3.23 6.30 14.03
N GLY A 36 4.21 7.09 13.59
CA GLY A 36 5.63 6.77 13.72
C GLY A 36 6.10 6.60 15.16
N ARG A 37 5.70 7.53 16.04
CA ARG A 37 5.98 7.41 17.49
C ARG A 37 5.37 6.15 18.06
N ARG A 38 4.09 5.86 17.81
CA ARG A 38 3.44 4.63 18.29
C ARG A 38 4.16 3.37 17.78
N PHE A 39 4.54 3.34 16.51
CA PHE A 39 5.30 2.23 15.96
C PHE A 39 6.60 1.98 16.73
N ARG A 40 7.36 3.04 17.04
CA ARG A 40 8.63 2.92 17.75
C ARG A 40 8.49 2.66 19.24
N ASP A 41 7.57 3.35 19.88
CA ASP A 41 7.48 3.42 21.34
C ASP A 41 6.52 2.38 21.93
N GLU A 42 5.49 1.98 21.18
CA GLU A 42 4.43 1.07 21.66
C GLU A 42 4.46 -0.31 21.00
N ILE A 43 4.77 -0.38 19.70
CA ILE A 43 4.63 -1.63 18.90
C ILE A 43 5.93 -2.45 18.88
N GLY A 44 7.09 -1.79 19.00
CA GLY A 44 8.40 -2.44 19.02
C GLY A 44 9.28 -2.12 17.82
N SER A 45 8.95 -1.07 17.06
CA SER A 45 9.81 -0.49 16.01
C SER A 45 10.20 -1.47 14.88
N VAL A 46 11.32 -1.18 14.21
CA VAL A 46 11.87 -1.97 13.08
C VAL A 46 12.01 -3.45 13.46
N SER A 47 12.47 -3.77 14.67
CA SER A 47 12.67 -5.15 15.10
C SER A 47 11.38 -5.96 15.15
N TYR A 48 10.30 -5.37 15.67
CA TYR A 48 8.98 -6.00 15.61
C TYR A 48 8.52 -6.18 14.17
N GLY A 49 8.71 -5.19 13.30
CA GLY A 49 8.39 -5.30 11.87
C GLY A 49 9.10 -6.47 11.19
N GLU A 50 10.41 -6.63 11.41
CA GLU A 50 11.18 -7.76 10.87
C GLU A 50 10.70 -9.10 11.42
N GLN A 51 10.39 -9.15 12.73
CA GLN A 51 9.84 -10.36 13.36
C GLN A 51 8.48 -10.73 12.78
N SER A 52 7.61 -9.74 12.53
CA SER A 52 6.30 -9.95 11.90
C SER A 52 6.45 -10.46 10.47
N LEU A 53 7.33 -9.88 9.65
CA LEU A 53 7.60 -10.34 8.29
C LEU A 53 8.11 -11.79 8.27
N ARG A 54 9.04 -12.12 9.18
CA ARG A 54 9.55 -13.49 9.34
C ARG A 54 8.43 -14.46 9.75
N SER A 55 7.63 -14.09 10.74
CA SER A 55 6.52 -14.92 11.23
C SER A 55 5.45 -15.15 10.17
N ALA A 56 5.11 -14.12 9.39
CA ALA A 56 4.18 -14.23 8.27
C ALA A 56 4.72 -15.14 7.16
N THR A 57 6.00 -15.01 6.83
CA THR A 57 6.67 -15.86 5.83
C THR A 57 6.65 -17.33 6.25
N ASP A 58 7.03 -17.61 7.51
CA ASP A 58 7.00 -18.96 8.08
C ASP A 58 5.57 -19.52 8.13
N PHE A 59 4.58 -18.70 8.48
CA PHE A 59 3.18 -19.08 8.46
C PHE A 59 2.73 -19.49 7.05
N THR A 60 3.05 -18.70 6.03
CA THR A 60 2.72 -19.00 4.63
C THR A 60 3.35 -20.32 4.19
N TRP A 61 4.64 -20.54 4.45
CA TRP A 61 5.29 -21.82 4.08
C TRP A 61 4.66 -23.02 4.79
N ARG A 62 4.27 -22.88 6.05
CA ARG A 62 3.54 -23.94 6.78
C ARG A 62 2.15 -24.18 6.20
N LEU A 63 1.40 -23.11 5.92
CA LEU A 63 0.04 -23.19 5.37
C LEU A 63 0.01 -23.93 4.03
N PHE A 64 1.01 -23.67 3.18
CA PHE A 64 1.14 -24.32 1.86
C PHE A 64 2.03 -25.57 1.87
N GLN A 65 2.48 -26.02 3.04
CA GLN A 65 3.34 -27.22 3.20
C GLN A 65 4.64 -27.15 2.37
N GLN A 66 5.19 -25.96 2.14
CA GLN A 66 6.44 -25.72 1.40
C GLN A 66 7.67 -25.95 2.29
N THR A 67 7.82 -27.18 2.77
CA THR A 67 8.88 -27.57 3.71
C THR A 67 10.25 -27.52 3.03
N ASN A 68 10.35 -27.95 1.76
CA ASN A 68 11.60 -27.90 1.01
C ASN A 68 11.83 -26.51 0.40
N HIS A 69 13.09 -26.09 0.34
CA HIS A 69 13.48 -24.83 -0.28
C HIS A 69 13.11 -24.78 -1.77
N SER A 70 13.15 -25.92 -2.48
CA SER A 70 12.77 -26.03 -3.89
C SER A 70 11.31 -25.70 -4.16
N ASP A 71 10.44 -25.84 -3.16
CA ASP A 71 9.00 -25.63 -3.31
C ASP A 71 8.62 -24.17 -3.08
N ARG A 72 9.55 -23.37 -2.54
CA ARG A 72 9.39 -21.95 -2.24
C ARG A 72 9.76 -21.11 -3.46
N ARG A 73 9.10 -19.97 -3.64
CA ARG A 73 9.55 -18.97 -4.61
C ARG A 73 10.91 -18.42 -4.21
N ASP A 74 11.78 -18.21 -5.19
CA ASP A 74 13.11 -17.62 -4.97
C ASP A 74 13.01 -16.10 -4.73
N VAL A 75 12.64 -15.72 -3.51
CA VAL A 75 12.56 -14.34 -3.06
C VAL A 75 13.73 -14.07 -2.14
N LYS A 76 14.61 -13.14 -2.52
CA LYS A 76 15.80 -12.81 -1.72
C LYS A 76 15.52 -11.83 -0.58
N MET A 77 14.59 -10.88 -0.79
CA MET A 77 14.35 -9.79 0.15
C MET A 77 12.86 -9.45 0.21
N ILE A 78 12.35 -9.26 1.42
CA ILE A 78 11.04 -8.65 1.67
C ILE A 78 11.25 -7.38 2.49
N THR A 79 10.76 -6.27 1.94
CA THR A 79 10.93 -4.94 2.55
C THR A 79 9.59 -4.37 2.98
N LEU A 80 9.51 -3.89 4.23
CA LEU A 80 8.40 -3.09 4.74
C LEU A 80 8.81 -1.62 4.77
N PHE A 81 7.99 -0.75 4.21
CA PHE A 81 8.17 0.71 4.30
C PHE A 81 7.05 1.31 5.15
N MET A 82 7.44 2.00 6.22
CA MET A 82 6.54 2.84 7.00
C MET A 82 6.67 4.27 6.47
N GLU A 83 5.60 4.76 5.86
CA GLU A 83 5.56 6.08 5.23
C GLU A 83 4.49 6.95 5.86
N ASN A 84 4.71 8.26 5.88
CA ASN A 84 3.66 9.21 6.19
C ASN A 84 2.84 9.47 4.92
N GLY A 85 1.82 8.65 4.69
CA GLY A 85 0.78 8.99 3.72
C GLY A 85 0.07 10.28 4.15
N ARG A 86 0.41 11.40 3.49
CA ARG A 86 -0.34 12.67 3.63
C ARG A 86 -1.49 12.78 2.63
N THR A 87 -1.66 11.76 1.81
CA THR A 87 -2.71 11.67 0.79
C THR A 87 -3.81 10.76 1.30
N PRO A 88 -5.09 11.18 1.24
CA PRO A 88 -6.20 10.34 1.65
C PRO A 88 -6.20 9.01 0.88
N VAL A 89 -6.24 7.89 1.60
CA VAL A 89 -6.29 6.55 0.98
C VAL A 89 -7.46 6.43 0.01
N GLY A 90 -8.63 6.99 0.38
CA GLY A 90 -9.80 6.99 -0.51
C GLY A 90 -9.58 7.69 -1.84
N LEU A 91 -8.75 8.73 -1.89
CA LEU A 91 -8.39 9.40 -3.14
C LEU A 91 -7.40 8.56 -3.96
N ILE A 92 -6.45 7.88 -3.32
CA ILE A 92 -5.51 6.97 -4.00
C ILE A 92 -6.30 5.82 -4.67
N GLU A 93 -7.19 5.18 -3.91
CA GLU A 93 -8.05 4.11 -4.41
C GLU A 93 -9.03 4.62 -5.48
N GLY A 94 -9.58 5.82 -5.30
CA GLY A 94 -10.42 6.47 -6.32
C GLY A 94 -9.67 6.77 -7.63
N ILE A 95 -8.37 7.09 -7.59
CA ILE A 95 -7.53 7.21 -8.79
C ILE A 95 -7.32 5.84 -9.44
N ALA A 96 -7.09 4.79 -8.65
CA ALA A 96 -6.99 3.43 -9.19
C ALA A 96 -8.29 3.01 -9.89
N ASP A 97 -9.44 3.31 -9.29
CA ASP A 97 -10.74 3.05 -9.90
C ASP A 97 -11.05 3.97 -11.10
N TYR A 98 -10.53 5.20 -11.14
CA TYR A 98 -10.55 6.03 -12.35
C TYR A 98 -9.80 5.37 -13.51
N VAL A 99 -8.62 4.80 -13.26
CA VAL A 99 -7.87 4.07 -14.29
C VAL A 99 -8.67 2.87 -14.80
N ARG A 100 -9.29 2.10 -13.89
CA ARG A 100 -10.17 0.98 -14.25
C ARG A 100 -11.37 1.44 -15.08
N LEU A 101 -11.98 2.57 -14.72
CA LEU A 101 -13.07 3.20 -15.46
C LEU A 101 -12.64 3.54 -16.89
N LYS A 102 -11.50 4.23 -17.08
CA LYS A 102 -11.00 4.59 -18.43
C LYS A 102 -10.61 3.38 -19.26
N ALA A 103 -10.17 2.30 -18.61
CA ALA A 103 -9.85 1.04 -19.26
C ALA A 103 -11.08 0.17 -19.56
N GLY A 104 -12.30 0.59 -19.17
CA GLY A 104 -13.53 -0.15 -19.43
C GLY A 104 -13.81 -1.32 -18.46
N TYR A 105 -13.08 -1.41 -17.33
CA TYR A 105 -13.22 -2.48 -16.33
C TYR A 105 -14.09 -2.06 -15.13
N VAL A 106 -15.27 -1.50 -15.43
CA VAL A 106 -16.25 -1.07 -14.41
C VAL A 106 -16.94 -2.30 -13.81
N ALA A 107 -16.99 -2.40 -12.48
CA ALA A 107 -17.72 -3.49 -11.82
C ALA A 107 -19.23 -3.22 -11.82
N SER A 108 -20.04 -4.29 -11.86
CA SER A 108 -21.50 -4.20 -11.98
C SER A 108 -22.19 -3.47 -10.83
N HIS A 109 -21.58 -3.42 -9.65
CA HIS A 109 -22.13 -2.77 -8.46
C HIS A 109 -21.72 -1.29 -8.31
N TRP A 110 -20.90 -0.76 -9.23
CA TRP A 110 -20.44 0.63 -9.13
C TRP A 110 -21.58 1.61 -9.37
N VAL A 111 -21.52 2.75 -8.67
CA VAL A 111 -22.44 3.84 -8.94
C VAL A 111 -22.28 4.39 -10.37
N GLY A 112 -23.41 4.88 -10.90
CA GLY A 112 -23.41 5.69 -12.10
C GLY A 112 -22.82 7.09 -11.86
N ALA A 113 -22.59 7.84 -12.95
CA ALA A 113 -22.29 9.25 -12.85
C ALA A 113 -23.41 9.98 -12.09
N GLY A 114 -23.04 10.94 -11.24
CA GLY A 114 -23.94 11.62 -10.31
C GLY A 114 -24.28 10.85 -9.05
N GLY A 115 -23.86 9.58 -8.91
CA GLY A 115 -24.08 8.78 -7.70
C GLY A 115 -23.30 9.28 -6.48
N GLY A 116 -23.81 8.95 -5.29
CA GLY A 116 -23.22 9.29 -4.00
C GLY A 116 -23.54 10.68 -3.46
N ASP A 117 -23.20 10.91 -2.20
CA ASP A 117 -23.52 12.11 -1.41
C ASP A 117 -22.31 13.03 -1.24
N ARG A 118 -21.11 12.44 -1.19
CA ARG A 118 -19.83 13.15 -1.06
C ARG A 118 -18.79 12.59 -2.03
N TRP A 119 -17.99 13.47 -2.61
CA TRP A 119 -17.03 13.14 -3.68
C TRP A 119 -16.00 12.07 -3.29
N ASP A 120 -15.64 11.96 -2.00
CA ASP A 120 -14.66 11.04 -1.42
C ASP A 120 -15.29 9.92 -0.56
N GLN A 121 -16.59 9.64 -0.70
CA GLN A 121 -17.25 8.63 0.15
C GLN A 121 -16.96 7.17 -0.22
N GLY A 122 -16.49 6.93 -1.42
CA GLY A 122 -16.27 5.60 -1.98
C GLY A 122 -15.47 5.68 -3.27
N TYR A 123 -14.71 4.62 -3.58
CA TYR A 123 -13.71 4.67 -4.65
C TYR A 123 -14.33 4.83 -6.04
N ASP A 124 -15.47 4.19 -6.28
CA ASP A 124 -16.25 4.31 -7.50
C ASP A 124 -16.87 5.71 -7.64
N VAL A 125 -17.43 6.28 -6.57
CA VAL A 125 -17.93 7.67 -6.54
C VAL A 125 -16.79 8.65 -6.87
N THR A 126 -15.65 8.49 -6.22
CA THR A 126 -14.46 9.33 -6.46
C THR A 126 -13.96 9.18 -7.89
N ALA A 127 -13.89 7.97 -8.43
CA ALA A 127 -13.48 7.72 -9.81
C ALA A 127 -14.37 8.44 -10.83
N ARG A 128 -15.69 8.40 -10.63
CA ARG A 128 -16.66 9.10 -11.51
C ARG A 128 -16.52 10.61 -11.42
N PHE A 129 -16.29 11.14 -10.21
CA PHE A 129 -16.04 12.57 -10.03
C PHE A 129 -14.71 13.00 -10.68
N LEU A 130 -13.65 12.22 -10.52
CA LEU A 130 -12.35 12.49 -11.15
C LEU A 130 -12.43 12.43 -12.68
N ASP A 131 -13.26 11.54 -13.25
CA ASP A 131 -13.53 11.52 -14.69
C ASP A 131 -14.18 12.82 -15.16
N TYR A 132 -15.17 13.33 -14.43
CA TYR A 132 -15.74 14.66 -14.69
C TYR A 132 -14.70 15.78 -14.59
N CYS A 133 -13.85 15.79 -13.56
CA CYS A 133 -12.78 16.78 -13.45
C CYS A 133 -11.78 16.70 -14.63
N ASN A 134 -11.50 15.49 -15.12
CA ASN A 134 -10.65 15.29 -16.29
C ASN A 134 -11.31 15.74 -17.60
N ASP A 135 -12.64 15.65 -17.71
CA ASP A 135 -13.38 16.23 -18.84
C ASP A 135 -13.34 17.76 -18.82
N LEU A 136 -13.37 18.39 -17.64
CA LEU A 136 -13.21 19.84 -17.50
C LEU A 136 -11.79 20.30 -17.85
N ARG A 137 -10.78 19.50 -17.52
CA ARG A 137 -9.38 19.75 -17.85
C ARG A 137 -8.68 18.46 -18.17
N ASN A 138 -8.39 18.25 -19.45
CA ASN A 138 -7.63 17.10 -19.90
C ASN A 138 -6.30 16.99 -19.13
N GLY A 139 -6.02 15.79 -18.61
CA GLY A 139 -4.83 15.50 -17.80
C GLY A 139 -4.93 15.93 -16.34
N PHE A 140 -6.11 16.33 -15.84
CA PHE A 140 -6.32 16.69 -14.44
C PHE A 140 -5.84 15.58 -13.49
N VAL A 141 -6.27 14.33 -13.69
CA VAL A 141 -5.95 13.23 -12.77
C VAL A 141 -4.45 12.95 -12.75
N ALA A 142 -3.78 13.04 -13.91
CA ALA A 142 -2.34 12.86 -14.01
C ALA A 142 -1.57 13.94 -13.22
N GLU A 143 -1.95 15.20 -13.36
CA GLU A 143 -1.31 16.31 -12.62
C GLU A 143 -1.66 16.30 -11.13
N LEU A 144 -2.88 15.90 -10.75
CA LEU A 144 -3.26 15.69 -9.36
C LEU A 144 -2.37 14.60 -8.73
N ASN A 145 -2.26 13.44 -9.37
CA ASN A 145 -1.40 12.34 -8.91
C ASN A 145 0.05 12.80 -8.73
N LYS A 146 0.58 13.60 -9.67
CA LYS A 146 1.92 14.19 -9.59
C LYS A 146 2.07 15.14 -8.40
N LYS A 147 1.10 16.04 -8.16
CA LYS A 147 1.12 16.98 -7.02
C LYS A 147 1.03 16.25 -5.67
N MET A 148 0.37 15.09 -5.64
CA MET A 148 0.19 14.30 -4.43
C MET A 148 1.42 13.54 -3.95
N ARG A 149 2.55 13.63 -4.66
CA ARG A 149 3.80 12.92 -4.33
C ARG A 149 4.28 13.14 -2.90
N ASN A 150 4.06 14.33 -2.35
CA ASN A 150 4.53 14.73 -1.02
C ASN A 150 3.37 15.05 -0.05
N GLY A 151 2.14 14.69 -0.42
CA GLY A 151 0.92 14.93 0.35
C GLY A 151 -0.17 15.62 -0.44
N TYR A 152 -1.31 15.81 0.21
CA TYR A 152 -2.54 16.27 -0.44
C TYR A 152 -3.09 17.55 0.20
N SER A 153 -3.77 18.34 -0.63
CA SER A 153 -4.59 19.47 -0.22
C SER A 153 -5.75 19.61 -1.21
N ASP A 154 -6.96 19.88 -0.70
CA ASP A 154 -8.12 20.22 -1.53
C ASP A 154 -7.86 21.46 -2.42
N GLY A 155 -6.90 22.32 -2.02
CA GLY A 155 -6.46 23.46 -2.82
C GLY A 155 -5.88 23.07 -4.18
N TYR A 156 -5.47 21.82 -4.39
CA TYR A 156 -4.99 21.35 -5.69
C TYR A 156 -6.08 21.38 -6.77
N PHE A 157 -7.36 21.30 -6.41
CA PHE A 157 -8.46 21.49 -7.35
C PHE A 157 -8.52 22.94 -7.85
N VAL A 158 -8.26 23.91 -6.96
CA VAL A 158 -8.16 25.33 -7.34
C VAL A 158 -6.93 25.55 -8.22
N ASP A 159 -5.77 25.02 -7.85
CA ASP A 159 -4.55 25.15 -8.66
C ASP A 159 -4.71 24.61 -10.09
N LEU A 160 -5.45 23.51 -10.24
CA LEU A 160 -5.55 22.78 -11.51
C LEU A 160 -6.73 23.25 -12.37
N ILE A 161 -7.90 23.49 -11.77
CA ILE A 161 -9.16 23.80 -12.49
C ILE A 161 -9.63 25.25 -12.23
N GLY A 162 -9.17 25.89 -11.16
CA GLY A 162 -9.61 27.23 -10.76
C GLY A 162 -10.88 27.25 -9.91
N LYS A 163 -11.33 26.09 -9.41
CA LYS A 163 -12.53 25.94 -8.57
C LYS A 163 -12.24 25.05 -7.36
N ASP A 164 -12.88 25.33 -6.24
CA ASP A 164 -12.75 24.47 -5.07
C ASP A 164 -13.49 23.13 -5.28
N VAL A 165 -13.06 22.09 -4.55
CA VAL A 165 -13.60 20.73 -4.72
C VAL A 165 -15.10 20.65 -4.41
N ASN A 166 -15.62 21.46 -3.48
CA ASN A 166 -17.03 21.46 -3.13
C ASN A 166 -17.87 22.12 -4.23
N GLN A 167 -17.36 23.18 -4.86
CA GLN A 167 -17.98 23.75 -6.06
C GLN A 167 -18.02 22.73 -7.20
N LEU A 168 -16.89 22.08 -7.49
CA LEU A 168 -16.84 21.06 -8.54
C LEU A 168 -17.80 19.90 -8.27
N TRP A 169 -17.91 19.46 -7.00
CA TRP A 169 -18.85 18.43 -6.61
C TRP A 169 -20.31 18.86 -6.85
N ARG A 170 -20.69 20.09 -6.48
CA ARG A 170 -22.03 20.61 -6.76
C ARG A 170 -22.32 20.68 -8.26
N GLU A 171 -21.36 21.11 -9.08
CA GLU A 171 -21.50 21.16 -10.53
C GLU A 171 -21.61 19.76 -11.16
N TYR A 172 -20.83 18.80 -10.66
CA TYR A 172 -20.95 17.39 -11.03
C TYR A 172 -22.34 16.84 -10.71
N LYS A 173 -22.84 17.09 -9.50
CA LYS A 173 -24.20 16.70 -9.10
C LYS A 173 -25.28 17.42 -9.90
N ALA A 174 -25.08 18.67 -10.31
CA ALA A 174 -26.02 19.36 -11.19
C ALA A 174 -26.02 18.79 -12.62
N LYS A 175 -24.86 18.30 -13.11
CA LYS A 175 -24.73 17.74 -14.45
C LYS A 175 -25.30 16.32 -14.56
N TYR A 176 -25.11 15.50 -13.52
CA TYR A 176 -25.39 14.07 -13.58
C TYR A 176 -26.35 13.57 -12.49
N GLY A 177 -26.64 14.38 -11.47
CA GLY A 177 -27.62 14.03 -10.45
C GLY A 177 -29.01 13.98 -11.05
N GLN A 178 -29.70 12.87 -10.83
CA GLN A 178 -31.13 12.73 -11.04
C GLN A 178 -31.86 13.07 -9.74
#